data_AF-A0A2V9YZ10-F1
#
_entry.id   AF-A0A2V9YZ10-F1
#
_cell.length_a   1.000
_cell.length_b   1.000
_cell.length_c   1.000
_cell.angle_alpha   90.00
_cell.angle_beta   90.00
_cell.angle_gamma   90.00
#
_symmetry.space_group_name_H-M   'P 1'
#
loop_
_entity.id
_entity.type
_entity.pdbx_description
1 polymer ?
#
loop_
_entity_poly.entity_id
_entity_poly.type
_entity_poly.pdbx_seq_one_letter_code
_entity_poly.pdbx_strand_id
1 'polypeptide(L)'
;MSPEQLSSDDFIAYSTWKWLNLQNTIGPATVYTYHFEQVPATKPGAMIGLVPASELGAKHAGEIHYVFQTLKSEDVPWSENDSQVSDAMSSYWANFVKTGNPNAKGLPDWPPYNQGNGFEVMHLSGKDIHAAPETNRARYEFLDAHAPKSSGADIH
;
A
#
# COMPACT_ATOMS: atom_id res chain seq x y z
N MET A 1 -0.01 -14.36 -14.25
CA MET A 1 -0.85 -13.74 -13.21
C MET A 1 -1.47 -14.88 -12.42
N SER A 2 -1.25 -14.96 -11.11
CA SER A 2 -1.90 -15.97 -10.27
C SER A 2 -3.36 -15.57 -9.95
N PRO A 3 -4.23 -16.50 -9.53
CA PRO A 3 -5.60 -16.18 -9.10
C PRO A 3 -5.66 -15.13 -7.99
N GLU A 4 -4.70 -15.16 -7.05
CA GLU A 4 -4.62 -14.22 -5.93
C GLU A 4 -4.26 -12.81 -6.40
N GLN A 5 -3.33 -12.70 -7.37
CA GLN A 5 -2.98 -11.42 -7.98
C GLN A 5 -4.16 -10.81 -8.75
N LEU A 6 -4.88 -11.62 -9.53
CA LEU A 6 -6.08 -11.16 -10.23
C LEU A 6 -7.17 -10.70 -9.26
N SER A 7 -7.42 -11.47 -8.19
CA SER A 7 -8.39 -11.08 -7.16
C SER A 7 -8.01 -9.78 -6.45
N SER A 8 -6.71 -9.52 -6.23
CA SER A 8 -6.23 -8.27 -5.63
C SER A 8 -6.40 -7.08 -6.58
N ASP A 9 -6.10 -7.29 -7.87
CA ASP A 9 -6.27 -6.30 -8.93
C ASP A 9 -7.73 -5.88 -9.09
N ASP A 10 -8.64 -6.86 -9.17
CA ASP A 10 -10.09 -6.64 -9.28
C ASP A 10 -10.68 -5.95 -8.04
N PHE A 11 -10.15 -6.26 -6.86
CA PHE A 11 -10.68 -5.72 -5.61
C PHE A 11 -10.25 -4.26 -5.35
N ILE A 12 -8.96 -3.94 -5.50
CA ILE A 12 -8.45 -2.62 -5.07
C ILE A 12 -7.24 -2.11 -5.85
N ALA A 13 -6.34 -2.98 -6.29
CA ALA A 13 -5.03 -2.53 -6.76
C ALA A 13 -5.11 -1.80 -8.11
N TYR A 14 -5.87 -2.32 -9.08
CA TYR A 14 -6.01 -1.67 -10.39
C TYR A 14 -6.73 -0.32 -10.31
N SER A 15 -7.86 -0.25 -9.59
CA SER A 15 -8.60 1.01 -9.43
C SER A 15 -7.78 2.08 -8.73
N THR A 16 -6.98 1.69 -7.72
CA THR A 16 -6.08 2.60 -7.01
C THR A 16 -4.99 3.11 -7.94
N TRP A 17 -4.32 2.22 -8.68
CA TRP A 17 -3.33 2.62 -9.68
C TRP A 17 -3.92 3.58 -10.72
N LYS A 18 -5.13 3.32 -11.22
CA LYS A 18 -5.78 4.17 -12.22
C LYS A 18 -6.01 5.59 -11.68
N TRP A 19 -6.47 5.71 -10.43
CA TRP A 19 -6.63 7.01 -9.78
C TRP A 19 -5.30 7.74 -9.58
N LEU A 20 -4.25 7.04 -9.12
CA LEU A 20 -2.91 7.61 -8.97
C LEU A 20 -2.38 8.11 -10.32
N ASN A 21 -2.53 7.33 -11.37
CA ASN A 21 -2.09 7.67 -12.72
C ASN A 21 -2.85 8.89 -13.28
N LEU A 22 -4.17 8.97 -13.05
CA LEU A 22 -4.97 10.14 -13.40
C LEU A 22 -4.51 11.39 -12.62
N GLN A 23 -4.34 11.30 -11.30
CA GLN A 23 -3.87 12.44 -10.49
C GLN A 23 -2.50 12.94 -10.96
N ASN A 24 -1.58 12.04 -11.32
CA ASN A 24 -0.30 12.43 -11.91
C ASN A 24 -0.39 13.11 -13.28
N THR A 25 -1.43 12.79 -14.06
CA THR A 25 -1.57 13.30 -15.43
C THR A 25 -2.29 14.63 -15.48
N ILE A 26 -3.32 14.81 -14.65
CA ILE A 26 -4.23 15.96 -14.73
C ILE A 26 -4.40 16.71 -13.40
N GLY A 27 -3.95 16.14 -12.29
CA GLY A 27 -4.08 16.70 -10.96
C GLY A 27 -2.95 17.69 -10.63
N PRO A 28 -3.21 18.67 -9.74
CA PRO A 28 -2.18 19.62 -9.31
C PRO A 28 -1.34 19.12 -8.12
N ALA A 29 -1.71 17.99 -7.51
CA ALA A 29 -1.12 17.50 -6.27
C ALA A 29 0.06 16.55 -6.54
N THR A 30 1.09 16.63 -5.70
CA THR A 30 2.15 15.63 -5.65
C THR A 30 1.59 14.31 -5.13
N VAL A 31 1.78 13.24 -5.90
CA VAL A 31 1.31 11.89 -5.54
C VAL A 31 2.43 11.12 -4.86
N TYR A 32 2.08 10.41 -3.78
CA TYR A 32 2.94 9.44 -3.10
C TYR A 32 2.16 8.14 -2.99
N THR A 33 2.83 7.00 -3.12
CA THR A 33 2.21 5.68 -3.01
C THR A 33 3.09 4.71 -2.23
N TYR A 34 2.47 3.75 -1.55
CA TYR A 34 3.16 2.71 -0.78
C TYR A 34 2.57 1.33 -1.04
N HIS A 35 3.37 0.31 -0.74
CA HIS A 35 2.97 -1.09 -0.67
C HIS A 35 3.30 -1.61 0.73
N PHE A 36 2.25 -1.99 1.47
CA PHE A 36 2.39 -2.56 2.81
C PHE A 36 2.58 -4.07 2.70
N GLU A 37 3.73 -4.56 3.20
CA GLU A 37 4.16 -5.95 3.03
C GLU A 37 4.40 -6.66 4.36
N GLN A 38 4.42 -5.91 5.47
CA GLN A 38 4.56 -6.48 6.79
C GLN A 38 3.41 -7.46 7.08
N VAL A 39 3.76 -8.70 7.41
CA VAL A 39 2.81 -9.73 7.83
C VAL A 39 2.56 -9.53 9.33
N PRO A 40 1.36 -9.11 9.76
CA PRO A 40 1.11 -8.83 11.17
C PRO A 40 1.18 -10.09 12.03
N ALA A 41 1.62 -9.94 13.27
CA ALA A 41 1.54 -11.02 14.25
C ALA A 41 0.08 -11.48 14.41
N THR A 42 -0.12 -12.78 14.60
CA THR A 42 -1.44 -13.37 14.80
C THR A 42 -1.43 -14.26 16.04
N LYS A 43 -2.62 -14.49 16.62
CA LYS A 43 -2.74 -15.43 17.73
C LYS A 43 -2.35 -16.83 17.26
N PRO A 44 -1.59 -17.60 18.06
CA PRO A 44 -1.29 -18.99 17.74
C PRO A 44 -2.57 -19.77 17.42
N GLY A 45 -2.60 -20.45 16.27
CA GLY A 45 -3.76 -21.22 15.81
C GLY A 45 -4.93 -20.39 15.26
N ALA A 46 -4.77 -19.07 15.07
CA ALA A 46 -5.79 -18.25 14.43
C ALA A 46 -6.04 -18.72 12.99
N MET A 47 -7.30 -18.74 12.59
CA MET A 47 -7.76 -19.09 11.24
C MET A 47 -8.50 -17.90 10.64
N ILE A 48 -8.25 -17.63 9.35
CA ILE A 48 -9.07 -16.72 8.55
C ILE A 48 -9.75 -17.58 7.48
N GLY A 49 -11.04 -17.86 7.70
CA GLY A 49 -11.74 -18.88 6.93
C GLY A 49 -11.12 -20.27 7.15
N LEU A 50 -10.67 -20.89 6.07
CA LEU A 50 -10.05 -22.23 6.10
C LEU A 50 -8.51 -22.21 6.10
N VAL A 51 -7.89 -21.02 6.15
CA VAL A 51 -6.44 -20.87 6.05
C VAL A 51 -5.87 -20.40 7.40
N PRO A 52 -4.75 -20.97 7.88
CA PRO A 52 -4.05 -20.44 9.04
C PRO A 52 -3.66 -18.98 8.82
N ALA A 53 -3.96 -18.13 9.80
CA ALA A 53 -3.71 -16.70 9.68
C ALA A 53 -2.21 -16.37 9.51
N SER A 54 -1.33 -17.25 10.01
CA SER A 54 0.13 -17.17 9.86
C SER A 54 0.63 -17.47 8.44
N GLU A 55 -0.18 -18.10 7.60
CA GLU A 55 0.16 -18.41 6.20
C GLU A 55 -0.30 -17.32 5.23
N LEU A 56 -1.08 -16.36 5.72
CA LEU A 56 -1.47 -15.20 4.93
C LEU A 56 -0.32 -14.18 4.90
N GLY A 57 -0.13 -13.57 3.73
CA GLY A 57 0.73 -12.39 3.61
C GLY A 57 0.12 -11.16 4.30
N ALA A 58 0.61 -9.98 3.95
CA ALA A 58 -0.01 -8.72 4.38
C ALA A 58 -1.48 -8.69 3.95
N LYS A 59 -2.38 -8.72 4.94
CA LYS A 59 -3.82 -8.80 4.72
C LYS A 59 -4.42 -7.41 4.54
N HIS A 60 -5.55 -7.34 3.83
CA HIS A 60 -6.35 -6.12 3.76
C HIS A 60 -6.66 -5.58 5.16
N ALA A 61 -6.52 -4.26 5.33
CA ALA A 61 -6.66 -3.54 6.60
C ALA A 61 -5.63 -3.91 7.68
N GLY A 62 -4.61 -4.71 7.37
CA GLY A 62 -3.56 -5.09 8.30
C GLY A 62 -2.68 -3.92 8.76
N GLU A 63 -2.56 -2.89 7.93
CA GLU A 63 -1.73 -1.71 8.17
C GLU A 63 -2.33 -0.73 9.18
N ILE A 64 -3.63 -0.82 9.49
CA ILE A 64 -4.35 0.13 10.36
C ILE A 64 -3.68 0.23 11.74
N HIS A 65 -3.29 -0.91 12.33
CA HIS A 65 -2.63 -0.92 13.63
C HIS A 65 -1.28 -0.19 13.63
N TYR A 66 -0.59 -0.21 12.48
CA TYR A 66 0.73 0.40 12.29
C TYR A 66 0.62 1.91 12.13
N VAL A 67 -0.32 2.38 11.30
CA VAL A 67 -0.57 3.81 11.07
C VAL A 67 -0.95 4.52 12.37
N PHE A 68 -1.85 3.93 13.15
CA PHE A 68 -2.40 4.54 14.37
C PHE A 68 -1.60 4.22 15.65
N GLN A 69 -0.48 3.50 15.55
CA GLN A 69 0.32 3.04 16.71
C GLN A 69 -0.52 2.28 17.75
N THR A 70 -1.41 1.40 17.30
CA THR A 70 -2.32 0.65 18.17
C THR A 70 -1.94 -0.81 18.32
N LEU A 71 -0.71 -1.23 17.99
CA LEU A 71 -0.26 -2.63 18.15
C LEU A 71 -0.60 -3.19 19.54
N LYS A 72 -0.38 -2.41 20.60
CA LYS A 72 -0.66 -2.80 22.00
C LYS A 72 -2.14 -3.01 22.32
N SER A 73 -3.07 -2.70 21.42
CA SER A 73 -4.50 -2.97 21.62
C SER A 73 -4.85 -4.44 21.41
N GLU A 74 -3.97 -5.21 20.77
CA GLU A 74 -4.14 -6.63 20.54
C GLU A 74 -3.15 -7.47 21.36
N ASP A 75 -3.67 -8.54 21.95
CA ASP A 75 -2.87 -9.56 22.64
C ASP A 75 -2.36 -10.60 21.64
N VAL A 76 -1.33 -10.21 20.87
CA VAL A 76 -0.59 -11.04 19.92
C VAL A 76 0.92 -10.82 20.08
N PRO A 77 1.76 -11.79 19.68
CA PRO A 77 3.21 -11.68 19.84
C PRO A 77 3.83 -10.77 18.78
N TRP A 78 3.63 -9.46 18.89
CA TRP A 78 4.25 -8.47 18.02
C TRP A 78 5.78 -8.57 18.05
N SER A 79 6.40 -8.46 16.88
CA SER A 79 7.84 -8.47 16.73
C SER A 79 8.43 -7.07 16.81
N GLU A 80 9.75 -6.98 17.01
CA GLU A 80 10.47 -5.70 16.92
C GLU A 80 10.30 -5.03 15.55
N ASN A 81 10.25 -5.83 14.49
CA ASN A 81 9.97 -5.39 13.13
C ASN A 81 8.60 -4.70 13.03
N ASP A 82 7.58 -5.18 13.77
CA ASP A 82 6.26 -4.56 13.75
C ASP A 82 6.29 -3.16 14.37
N SER A 83 7.02 -3.01 15.49
CA SER A 83 7.22 -1.71 16.14
C SER A 83 7.93 -0.74 15.20
N GLN A 84 9.01 -1.18 14.53
CA GLN A 84 9.77 -0.34 13.59
C GLN A 84 8.92 0.12 12.39
N VAL A 85 8.13 -0.77 11.81
CA VAL A 85 7.20 -0.42 10.72
C VAL A 85 6.12 0.54 11.23
N SER A 86 5.58 0.32 12.42
CA SER A 86 4.56 1.20 13.01
C SER A 86 5.09 2.61 13.23
N ASP A 87 6.31 2.75 13.78
CA ASP A 87 6.95 4.04 14.00
C ASP A 87 7.18 4.78 12.67
N ALA A 88 7.69 4.08 11.65
CA ALA A 88 7.90 4.66 10.32
C ALA A 88 6.58 5.08 9.65
N MET A 89 5.59 4.19 9.61
CA MET A 89 4.30 4.47 8.97
C MET A 89 3.58 5.63 9.64
N SER A 90 3.52 5.63 10.97
CA SER A 90 2.89 6.71 11.73
C SER A 90 3.59 8.05 11.50
N SER A 91 4.92 8.05 11.43
CA SER A 91 5.72 9.25 11.15
C SER A 91 5.46 9.80 9.74
N TYR A 92 5.46 8.93 8.71
CA TYR A 92 5.14 9.33 7.34
C TYR A 92 3.73 9.93 7.24
N TRP A 93 2.74 9.26 7.83
CA TRP A 93 1.35 9.73 7.82
C TRP A 93 1.19 11.08 8.52
N ALA A 94 1.79 11.25 9.71
CA ALA A 94 1.73 12.51 10.44
C ALA A 94 2.38 13.66 9.66
N ASN A 95 3.52 13.42 9.02
CA ASN A 95 4.20 14.44 8.21
C ASN A 95 3.44 14.78 6.93
N PHE A 96 2.85 13.79 6.27
CA PHE A 96 2.02 14.02 5.09
C PHE A 96 0.79 14.85 5.45
N VAL A 97 0.09 14.52 6.54
CA VAL A 97 -1.06 15.31 7.02
C VAL A 97 -0.65 16.76 7.32
N LYS A 98 0.54 16.96 7.90
CA LYS A 98 1.01 18.29 8.28
C LYS A 98 1.48 19.14 7.09
N THR A 99 2.09 18.52 6.06
CA THR A 99 2.88 19.25 5.07
C THR A 99 2.60 18.89 3.60
N GLY A 100 1.86 17.81 3.35
CA GLY A 100 1.74 17.20 2.02
C GLY A 100 2.98 16.43 1.56
N ASN A 101 4.02 16.31 2.40
CA ASN A 101 5.24 15.55 2.12
C ASN A 101 5.45 14.53 3.27
N PRO A 102 5.56 13.22 2.99
CA PRO A 102 5.73 12.23 4.05
C PRO A 102 7.12 12.28 4.72
N ASN A 103 8.13 12.82 4.04
CA ASN A 103 9.54 12.68 4.44
C ASN A 103 9.87 13.38 5.77
N ALA A 104 10.76 12.75 6.55
CA ALA A 104 11.27 13.28 7.82
C ALA A 104 12.75 12.89 8.01
N LYS A 105 13.48 13.63 8.85
CA LYS A 105 14.82 13.21 9.25
C LYS A 105 14.76 11.85 9.96
N GLY A 106 15.60 10.91 9.52
CA GLY A 106 15.71 9.58 10.12
C GLY A 106 14.76 8.54 9.50
N LEU A 107 13.97 8.92 8.50
CA LEU A 107 13.21 7.98 7.67
C LEU A 107 13.92 7.76 6.33
N PRO A 108 13.76 6.59 5.70
CA PRO A 108 14.08 6.40 4.30
C PRO A 108 13.40 7.45 3.42
N ASP A 109 14.03 7.83 2.31
CA ASP A 109 13.43 8.79 1.40
C ASP A 109 12.26 8.15 0.65
N TRP A 110 11.12 8.83 0.68
CA TRP A 110 9.90 8.51 -0.06
C TRP A 110 9.73 9.52 -1.20
N PRO A 111 10.14 9.16 -2.43
CA PRO A 111 10.04 10.06 -3.56
C PRO A 111 8.59 10.20 -4.06
N PRO A 112 8.25 11.35 -4.67
CA PRO A 112 7.00 11.49 -5.41
C PRO A 112 6.86 10.41 -6.48
N TYR A 113 5.69 9.80 -6.57
CA TYR A 113 5.37 8.79 -7.56
C TYR A 113 5.12 9.44 -8.92
N ASN A 114 6.12 9.46 -9.80
CA ASN A 114 6.00 9.98 -11.17
C ASN A 114 7.08 9.38 -12.08
N GLN A 115 6.99 9.65 -13.39
CA GLN A 115 7.93 9.14 -14.39
C GLN A 115 9.39 9.56 -14.14
N GLY A 116 9.63 10.79 -13.68
CA GLY A 116 10.97 11.31 -13.41
C GLY A 116 11.69 10.57 -12.28
N ASN A 117 10.92 10.00 -11.35
CA ASN A 117 11.41 9.17 -10.25
C ASN A 117 11.16 7.66 -10.49
N GLY A 118 11.00 7.23 -11.75
CA GLY A 118 10.85 5.81 -12.09
C GLY A 118 9.58 5.14 -11.55
N PHE A 119 8.54 5.91 -11.20
CA PHE A 119 7.32 5.41 -10.56
C PHE A 119 7.60 4.59 -9.29
N GLU A 120 8.48 5.11 -8.43
CA GLU A 120 8.84 4.44 -7.19
C GLU A 120 7.69 4.38 -6.17
N VAL A 121 7.54 3.20 -5.56
CA VAL A 121 6.58 2.87 -4.50
C VAL A 121 7.35 2.70 -3.20
N MET A 122 6.84 3.21 -2.09
CA MET A 122 7.43 2.96 -0.77
C MET A 122 7.02 1.57 -0.27
N HIS A 123 7.98 0.66 -0.13
CA HIS A 123 7.79 -0.68 0.42
C HIS A 123 7.94 -0.63 1.94
N LEU A 124 6.92 -1.13 2.66
CA LEU A 124 6.86 -1.09 4.12
C LEU A 124 6.88 -2.52 4.68
N SER A 125 8.09 -2.97 5.03
CA SER A 125 8.36 -4.27 5.63
C SER A 125 9.46 -4.12 6.68
N GLY A 126 9.34 -4.76 7.85
CA GLY A 126 10.26 -4.50 8.96
C GLY A 126 11.68 -5.01 8.77
N LYS A 127 11.98 -5.70 7.66
CA LYS A 127 13.37 -6.04 7.27
C LYS A 127 13.98 -5.01 6.32
N ASP A 128 13.14 -4.21 5.66
CA ASP A 128 13.54 -3.36 4.56
C ASP A 128 12.43 -2.32 4.26
N ILE A 129 12.64 -1.07 4.68
CA ILE A 129 11.79 0.06 4.31
C ILE A 129 12.55 0.87 3.26
N HIS A 130 12.06 0.88 2.03
CA HIS A 130 12.72 1.53 0.91
C HIS A 130 11.76 1.88 -0.21
N ALA A 131 12.17 2.82 -1.07
CA ALA A 131 11.51 3.09 -2.34
C ALA A 131 12.08 2.17 -3.43
N ALA A 132 11.22 1.58 -4.26
CA ALA A 132 11.63 0.81 -5.44
C ALA A 132 10.66 1.01 -6.61
N PRO A 133 11.11 0.85 -7.87
CA PRO A 133 10.25 1.00 -9.03
C PRO A 133 9.03 0.07 -9.00
N GLU A 134 7.87 0.59 -9.39
CA GLU A 134 6.66 -0.21 -9.53
C GLU A 134 6.85 -1.38 -10.52
N THR A 135 6.67 -2.61 -10.03
CA THR A 135 6.82 -3.82 -10.84
C THR A 135 5.53 -4.25 -11.56
N ASN A 136 4.36 -3.81 -11.08
CA ASN A 136 3.06 -4.21 -11.62
C ASN A 136 2.52 -3.27 -12.71
N ARG A 137 3.22 -2.19 -13.05
CA ARG A 137 2.76 -1.16 -14.00
C ARG A 137 2.25 -1.72 -15.32
N ALA A 138 3.05 -2.57 -15.98
CA ALA A 138 2.69 -3.16 -17.26
C ALA A 138 1.41 -4.01 -17.18
N ARG A 139 1.16 -4.65 -16.03
CA ARG A 139 -0.06 -5.41 -15.76
C ARG A 139 -1.27 -4.48 -15.66
N TYR A 140 -1.14 -3.37 -14.94
CA TYR A 140 -2.21 -2.38 -14.82
C TYR A 140 -2.50 -1.66 -16.14
N GLU A 141 -1.46 -1.35 -16.94
CA GLU A 141 -1.62 -0.78 -18.28
C GLU A 141 -2.34 -1.75 -19.23
N PHE A 142 -2.03 -3.04 -19.14
CA PHE A 142 -2.78 -4.07 -19.87
C PHE A 142 -4.24 -4.11 -19.45
N LEU A 143 -4.53 -4.11 -18.14
CA LEU A 143 -5.90 -4.08 -17.63
C LEU A 143 -6.65 -2.81 -18.09
N ASP A 144 -5.99 -1.66 -18.10
CA ASP A 144 -6.61 -0.40 -18.54
C ASP A 144 -6.96 -0.39 -20.02
N ALA A 145 -6.10 -0.95 -20.86
CA ALA A 145 -6.34 -1.06 -22.29
C ALA A 145 -7.52 -1.98 -22.64
N HIS A 146 -7.87 -2.92 -21.75
CA HIS A 146 -8.92 -3.92 -21.95
C HIS A 146 -10.12 -3.75 -21.01
N ALA A 147 -10.08 -2.77 -20.10
CA ALA A 147 -11.19 -2.47 -19.21
C ALA A 147 -12.42 -2.05 -20.05
N PRO A 148 -13.64 -2.50 -19.67
CA PRO A 148 -14.84 -2.03 -20.34
C PRO A 148 -14.90 -0.51 -20.26
N LYS A 149 -14.96 0.17 -21.41
CA LYS A 149 -15.23 1.61 -21.43
C LYS A 149 -16.62 1.79 -20.84
N SER A 150 -16.74 2.57 -19.77
CA SER A 150 -18.05 2.97 -19.27
C SER A 150 -18.78 3.68 -20.41
N SER A 151 -19.90 3.11 -20.87
CA SER A 151 -20.88 3.89 -21.59
C SER A 151 -21.38 4.93 -20.60
N GLY A 152 -21.05 6.21 -20.84
CA GLY A 152 -21.62 7.30 -20.06
C GLY A 152 -23.13 7.14 -20.04
N ALA A 153 -23.70 6.89 -18.86
CA ALA A 153 -25.11 7.09 -18.67
C ALA A 153 -25.31 8.61 -18.71
N ASP A 154 -25.83 9.09 -19.83
CA ASP A 154 -26.38 10.43 -19.96
C ASP A 154 -27.39 10.62 -18.82
N ILE A 155 -27.00 11.42 -17.83
CA ILE A 155 -27.94 11.98 -16.86
C ILE A 155 -28.41 13.32 -17.41
N HIS A 156 -29.50 13.28 -18.17
CA HIS A 156 -30.34 14.43 -18.47
C HIS A 156 -31.19 14.80 -17.25
#